data_AF-A0A7W6WL88-F1
#
_entry.id   AF-A0A7W6WL88-F1
#
_cell.length_a   1.000
_cell.length_b   1.000
_cell.length_c   1.000
_cell.angle_alpha   90.00
_cell.angle_beta   90.00
_cell.angle_gamma   90.00
#
_symmetry.space_group_name_H-M   'P 1'
#
loop_
_entity.id
_entity.type
_entity.pdbx_description
1 polymer ?
#
loop_
_entity_poly.entity_id
_entity_poly.type
_entity_poly.pdbx_seq_one_letter_code
_entity_poly.pdbx_strand_id
1 'polypeptide(L)'
;MARGPDRLNAAGRRPPPALTDPRAVDGALRAAVTQLDAVLAEQDRAATRILGLAELLLERAPDDAMRLRIEAIIESCAFQDISGQRVRKVRALLARLTTLAPGTLRVSETPIESPAAAPAGVDPAAEGGPGLTQEEVDRLLGK
;
A
#
# COMPACT_ATOMS: atom_id res chain seq x y z
N MET A 1 -19.76 3.49 38.73
CA MET A 1 -18.88 2.52 38.06
C MET A 1 -17.53 3.18 37.83
N ALA A 2 -16.53 2.82 38.64
CA ALA A 2 -15.21 3.47 38.65
C ALA A 2 -14.30 2.92 37.55
N ARG A 3 -13.67 3.79 36.75
CA ARG A 3 -12.61 3.44 35.81
C ARG A 3 -11.33 3.13 36.61
N GLY A 4 -10.79 1.92 36.46
CA GLY A 4 -9.53 1.52 37.08
C GLY A 4 -8.32 2.34 36.56
N PRO A 5 -7.26 2.49 37.36
CA PRO A 5 -6.15 3.38 37.04
C PRO A 5 -5.31 2.88 35.84
N ASP A 6 -5.02 3.79 34.92
CA ASP A 6 -4.04 3.65 33.84
C ASP A 6 -2.67 3.22 34.43
N ARG A 7 -2.33 1.93 34.33
CA ARG A 7 -1.02 1.43 34.78
C ARG A 7 -0.02 1.54 33.64
N LEU A 8 0.97 2.43 33.80
CA LEU A 8 2.16 2.51 32.96
C LEU A 8 3.04 1.27 33.21
N ASN A 9 3.77 0.80 32.19
CA ASN A 9 4.72 -0.30 32.34
C ASN A 9 5.99 0.16 33.09
N ALA A 10 6.89 -0.78 33.41
CA ALA A 10 8.15 -0.51 34.13
C ALA A 10 9.07 0.51 33.42
N ALA A 11 8.82 0.80 32.14
CA ALA A 11 9.52 1.81 31.35
C ALA A 11 8.76 3.14 31.24
N GLY A 12 7.71 3.36 32.04
CA GLY A 12 6.90 4.59 32.02
C GLY A 12 6.05 4.78 30.76
N ARG A 13 5.97 3.77 29.90
CA ARG A 13 5.17 3.80 28.67
C ARG A 13 3.82 3.17 28.92
N ARG A 14 2.78 3.75 28.30
CA ARG A 14 1.47 3.09 28.24
C ARG A 14 1.68 1.76 27.50
N PRO A 15 1.27 0.61 28.06
CA PRO A 15 1.34 -0.63 27.31
C PRO A 15 0.56 -0.44 26.00
N PRO A 16 1.04 -0.97 24.86
CA PRO A 16 0.24 -0.95 23.64
C PRO A 16 -1.14 -1.51 24.01
N PRO A 17 -2.24 -0.92 23.49
CA PRO A 17 -3.57 -1.42 23.78
C PRO A 17 -3.53 -2.92 23.55
N ALA A 18 -3.82 -3.68 24.61
CA ALA A 18 -3.72 -5.12 24.53
C ALA A 18 -4.57 -5.53 23.33
N LEU A 19 -3.98 -6.28 22.39
CA LEU A 19 -4.67 -6.80 21.19
C LEU A 19 -5.88 -7.69 21.53
N THR A 20 -6.19 -7.82 22.82
CA THR A 20 -7.29 -8.53 23.46
C THR A 20 -8.58 -7.70 23.61
N ASP A 21 -8.56 -6.36 23.44
CA ASP A 21 -9.80 -5.56 23.42
C ASP A 21 -10.30 -5.35 21.98
N PRO A 22 -11.43 -5.98 21.57
CA PRO A 22 -11.97 -5.86 20.22
C PRO A 22 -12.23 -4.40 19.80
N ARG A 23 -12.62 -3.52 20.74
CA ARG A 23 -12.89 -2.11 20.43
C ARG A 23 -11.61 -1.34 20.14
N ALA A 24 -10.52 -1.68 20.83
CA ALA A 24 -9.22 -1.09 20.60
C ALA A 24 -8.65 -1.54 19.24
N VAL A 25 -8.85 -2.80 18.87
CA VAL A 25 -8.49 -3.35 17.56
C VAL A 25 -9.28 -2.66 16.44
N ASP A 26 -10.59 -2.51 16.59
CA ASP A 26 -11.43 -1.80 15.60
C ASP A 26 -11.01 -0.32 15.43
N GLY A 27 -10.69 0.35 16.54
CA GLY A 27 -10.18 1.72 16.52
C GLY A 27 -8.83 1.83 15.80
N ALA A 28 -7.90 0.91 16.08
CA ALA A 28 -6.61 0.85 15.41
C ALA A 28 -6.74 0.56 13.91
N LEU A 29 -7.66 -0.33 13.52
CA LEU A 29 -7.93 -0.66 12.13
C LEU A 29 -8.46 0.55 11.34
N ARG A 30 -9.40 1.30 11.92
CA ARG A 30 -9.91 2.55 11.30
C ARG A 30 -8.83 3.62 11.17
N ALA A 31 -7.97 3.75 12.18
CA ALA A 31 -6.83 4.66 12.14
C ALA A 31 -5.84 4.28 11.03
N ALA A 32 -5.53 2.98 10.89
CA ALA A 32 -4.66 2.46 9.83
C ALA A 32 -5.22 2.73 8.43
N VAL A 33 -6.53 2.53 8.22
CA VAL A 33 -7.20 2.87 6.95
C VAL A 33 -7.06 4.37 6.64
N THR A 34 -7.27 5.23 7.63
CA THR A 34 -7.15 6.68 7.45
C THR A 34 -5.72 7.10 7.11
N GLN A 35 -4.73 6.49 7.76
CA GLN A 35 -3.31 6.73 7.46
C GLN A 35 -2.93 6.26 6.05
N LEU A 36 -3.44 5.10 5.61
CA LEU A 36 -3.24 4.63 4.24
C LEU A 36 -3.82 5.60 3.20
N ASP A 37 -5.01 6.15 3.45
CA ASP A 37 -5.63 7.15 2.56
C ASP A 37 -4.77 8.42 2.48
N ALA A 38 -4.23 8.89 3.61
CA ALA A 38 -3.35 10.05 3.63
C ALA A 38 -2.03 9.81 2.88
N VAL A 39 -1.40 8.65 3.06
CA VAL A 39 -0.16 8.28 2.36
C VAL A 39 -0.39 8.15 0.86
N LEU A 40 -1.47 7.49 0.45
CA LEU A 40 -1.84 7.37 -0.96
C LEU A 40 -2.03 8.74 -1.59
N ALA A 41 -2.79 9.63 -0.95
CA ALA A 41 -3.03 10.97 -1.45
C ALA A 41 -1.75 11.82 -1.53
N GLU A 42 -0.79 11.64 -0.61
CA GLU A 42 0.51 12.31 -0.68
C GLU A 42 1.37 11.73 -1.81
N GLN A 43 1.39 10.41 -1.96
CA GLN A 43 2.12 9.74 -3.05
C GLN A 43 1.60 10.17 -4.43
N ASP A 44 0.28 10.25 -4.61
CA ASP A 44 -0.35 10.68 -5.87
C ASP A 44 0.02 12.13 -6.22
N ARG A 45 0.03 13.01 -5.21
CA ARG A 45 0.46 14.41 -5.38
C ARG A 45 1.95 14.53 -5.66
N ALA A 46 2.79 13.70 -5.05
CA ALA A 46 4.22 13.65 -5.35
C ALA A 46 4.49 13.13 -6.77
N ALA A 47 3.81 12.05 -7.17
CA ALA A 47 3.84 11.46 -8.51
C ALA A 47 3.55 12.52 -9.58
N THR A 48 2.40 13.18 -9.44
CA THR A 48 1.93 14.21 -10.37
C THR A 48 2.95 15.35 -10.51
N ARG A 49 3.55 15.78 -9.38
CA ARG A 49 4.59 16.82 -9.41
C ARG A 49 5.87 16.35 -10.10
N ILE A 50 6.32 15.13 -9.84
CA ILE A 50 7.53 14.58 -10.47
C ILE A 50 7.33 14.44 -11.97
N LEU A 51 6.19 13.88 -12.40
CA LEU A 51 5.86 13.73 -13.82
C LEU A 51 5.77 15.09 -14.52
N GLY A 52 5.05 16.05 -13.95
CA GLY A 52 4.97 17.40 -14.54
C GLY A 52 6.33 18.12 -14.61
N LEU A 53 7.20 17.94 -13.62
CA LEU A 53 8.57 18.49 -13.68
C LEU A 53 9.41 17.77 -14.73
N ALA A 54 9.28 16.45 -14.86
CA ALA A 54 9.99 15.67 -15.87
C ALA A 54 9.58 16.09 -17.29
N GLU A 55 8.29 16.33 -17.53
CA GLU A 55 7.80 16.86 -18.82
C GLU A 55 8.42 18.23 -19.14
N LEU A 56 8.46 19.16 -18.17
CA LEU A 56 9.10 20.46 -18.35
C LEU A 56 10.61 20.36 -18.62
N LEU A 57 11.29 19.39 -18.01
CA LEU A 57 12.70 19.11 -18.28
C LEU A 57 12.88 18.51 -19.68
N LEU A 58 11.96 17.66 -20.13
CA LEU A 58 11.99 17.03 -21.44
C LEU A 58 11.87 18.06 -22.57
N GLU A 59 11.01 19.06 -22.41
CA GLU A 59 10.85 20.18 -23.34
C GLU A 59 12.13 21.01 -23.50
N ARG A 60 12.98 21.04 -22.46
CA ARG A 60 14.20 21.84 -22.39
C ARG A 60 15.47 21.00 -22.51
N ALA A 61 15.35 19.71 -22.84
CA ALA A 61 16.49 18.81 -22.90
C ALA A 61 17.49 19.28 -23.97
N PRO A 62 18.77 19.54 -23.61
CA PRO A 62 19.78 20.07 -24.52
C PRO A 62 20.34 19.02 -25.48
N ASP A 63 20.23 17.73 -25.13
CA ASP A 63 20.71 16.61 -25.92
C ASP A 63 19.87 15.34 -25.69
N ASP A 64 20.05 14.37 -26.58
CA ASP A 64 19.33 13.09 -26.54
C ASP A 64 19.67 12.26 -25.30
N ALA A 65 20.88 12.41 -24.75
CA ALA A 65 21.28 11.68 -23.56
C ALA A 65 20.54 12.20 -22.31
N MET A 66 20.25 13.49 -22.21
CA MET A 66 19.43 14.07 -21.16
C MET A 66 17.96 13.71 -21.35
N ARG A 67 17.46 13.75 -22.59
CA ARG A 67 16.12 13.28 -22.94
C ARG A 67 15.88 11.84 -22.47
N LEU A 68 16.78 10.93 -22.80
CA LEU A 68 16.68 9.51 -22.43
C LEU A 68 16.64 9.29 -20.90
N ARG A 69 17.43 10.08 -20.16
CA ARG A 69 17.44 10.01 -18.68
C ARG A 69 16.13 10.50 -18.07
N ILE A 70 15.53 11.55 -18.66
CA ILE A 70 14.25 12.09 -18.21
C ILE A 70 13.12 11.09 -18.52
N GLU A 71 13.13 10.48 -19.71
CA GLU A 71 12.20 9.41 -20.08
C GLU A 71 12.29 8.23 -19.11
N ALA A 72 13.50 7.82 -18.71
CA ALA A 72 13.68 6.78 -17.70
C ALA A 72 13.11 7.15 -16.32
N ILE A 73 13.14 8.44 -15.93
CA ILE A 73 12.50 8.92 -14.69
C ILE A 73 10.98 8.79 -14.79
N ILE A 74 10.40 9.18 -15.94
CA ILE A 74 8.97 9.07 -16.21
C ILE A 74 8.53 7.60 -16.16
N GLU A 75 9.27 6.72 -16.83
CA GLU A 75 9.01 5.27 -16.85
C GLU A 75 9.13 4.65 -15.44
N SER A 76 10.10 5.08 -14.65
CA SER A 76 10.26 4.63 -13.26
C SER A 76 9.06 4.98 -12.38
N CYS A 77 8.35 6.07 -12.69
CA CYS A 77 7.13 6.45 -11.97
C CYS A 77 5.94 5.54 -12.30
N ALA A 78 5.98 4.75 -13.39
CA ALA A 78 4.91 3.81 -13.73
C ALA A 78 4.69 2.71 -12.65
N PHE A 79 5.71 2.41 -11.84
CA PHE A 79 5.57 1.50 -10.70
C PHE A 79 4.55 1.99 -9.64
N GLN A 80 4.27 3.31 -9.59
CA GLN A 80 3.27 3.86 -8.67
C GLN A 80 1.86 3.35 -8.95
N ASP A 81 1.52 3.02 -10.20
CA ASP A 81 0.19 2.48 -10.51
C ASP A 81 -0.03 1.11 -9.87
N ILE A 82 0.96 0.24 -9.95
CA ILE A 82 0.92 -1.11 -9.34
C ILE A 82 0.88 -0.99 -7.81
N SER A 83 1.72 -0.13 -7.25
CA SER A 83 1.75 0.11 -5.79
C SER A 83 0.43 0.69 -5.29
N GLY A 84 -0.11 1.70 -5.99
CA GLY A 84 -1.41 2.30 -5.68
C GLY A 84 -2.54 1.27 -5.73
N GLN A 85 -2.57 0.40 -6.75
CA GLN A 85 -3.55 -0.69 -6.84
C GLN A 85 -3.44 -1.69 -5.69
N ARG A 86 -2.22 -2.13 -5.34
CA ARG A 86 -2.00 -3.07 -4.22
C ARG A 86 -2.47 -2.47 -2.89
N VAL A 87 -2.14 -1.20 -2.62
CA VAL A 87 -2.58 -0.53 -1.39
C VAL A 87 -4.10 -0.29 -1.39
N ARG A 88 -4.73 0.05 -2.53
CA ARG A 88 -6.20 0.16 -2.64
C ARG A 88 -6.89 -1.18 -2.32
N LYS A 89 -6.31 -2.31 -2.72
CA LYS A 89 -6.83 -3.66 -2.37
C LYS A 89 -6.74 -3.92 -0.86
N VAL A 90 -5.60 -3.62 -0.24
CA VAL A 90 -5.42 -3.72 1.22
C VAL A 90 -6.44 -2.83 1.94
N ARG A 91 -6.61 -1.58 1.50
CA ARG A 91 -7.63 -0.66 2.02
C ARG A 91 -9.03 -1.25 1.91
N ALA A 92 -9.43 -1.77 0.75
CA ALA A 92 -10.75 -2.36 0.55
C ALA A 92 -10.99 -3.56 1.50
N LEU A 93 -9.96 -4.38 1.72
CA LEU A 93 -10.00 -5.46 2.69
C LEU A 93 -10.18 -4.93 4.12
N LEU A 94 -9.32 -4.00 4.55
CA LEU A 94 -9.39 -3.41 5.90
C LEU A 94 -10.72 -2.69 6.15
N ALA A 95 -11.24 -1.96 5.17
CA ALA A 95 -12.55 -1.32 5.24
C ALA A 95 -13.67 -2.34 5.40
N ARG A 96 -13.64 -3.44 4.64
CA ARG A 96 -14.61 -4.53 4.78
C ARG A 96 -14.55 -5.16 6.18
N LEU A 97 -13.35 -5.34 6.72
CA LEU A 97 -13.14 -5.83 8.08
C LEU A 97 -13.76 -4.91 9.14
N THR A 98 -13.72 -3.58 8.95
CA THR A 98 -14.38 -2.62 9.87
C THR A 98 -15.91 -2.62 9.82
N THR A 99 -16.52 -3.26 8.81
CA THR A 99 -18.00 -3.38 8.67
C THR A 99 -18.57 -4.66 9.25
N LEU A 100 -17.71 -5.62 9.64
CA LEU A 100 -18.13 -6.87 10.26
C LEU A 100 -18.55 -6.64 11.72
N ALA A 101 -19.44 -7.49 12.24
CA ALA A 101 -19.87 -7.40 13.62
C ALA A 101 -18.68 -7.63 14.59
N PRO A 102 -18.65 -6.95 15.75
CA PRO A 102 -17.61 -7.17 16.76
C PRO A 102 -17.53 -8.66 17.15
N GLY A 103 -16.33 -9.24 17.11
CA GLY A 103 -16.10 -10.66 17.44
C GLY A 103 -16.19 -11.65 16.26
N THR A 104 -16.50 -11.17 15.05
CA THR A 104 -16.51 -12.02 13.83
C THR A 104 -15.09 -12.25 13.28
N LEU A 105 -14.18 -11.31 13.55
CA LEU A 105 -12.77 -11.41 13.19
C LEU A 105 -12.06 -12.38 14.13
N ARG A 106 -12.01 -13.66 13.75
CA ARG A 106 -11.04 -14.59 14.33
C ARG A 106 -9.71 -14.40 13.61
N VAL A 107 -8.86 -13.54 14.18
CA VAL A 107 -7.43 -13.56 13.84
C VAL A 107 -6.90 -14.87 14.42
N SER A 108 -6.71 -15.90 13.59
CA SER A 108 -6.01 -17.09 14.02
C SER A 108 -4.61 -16.70 14.49
N GLU A 109 -4.26 -17.03 15.74
CA GLU A 109 -2.93 -16.82 16.31
C GLU A 109 -1.85 -17.71 15.67
N THR A 110 -2.24 -18.62 14.76
CA THR A 110 -1.28 -19.37 13.95
C THR A 110 -0.44 -18.36 13.16
N PRO A 111 0.88 -18.28 13.41
CA PRO A 111 1.77 -17.50 12.58
C PRO A 111 1.57 -18.00 11.15
N ILE A 112 1.08 -17.13 10.28
CA ILE A 112 1.22 -17.38 8.84
C ILE A 112 2.72 -17.39 8.63
N GLU A 113 3.28 -18.51 8.19
CA GLU A 113 4.68 -18.57 7.78
C GLU A 113 4.89 -17.40 6.83
N SER A 114 5.63 -16.40 7.29
CA SER A 114 6.03 -15.29 6.44
C SER A 114 6.76 -15.94 5.28
N PRO A 115 6.32 -15.77 4.01
CA PRO A 115 7.06 -16.30 2.89
C PRO A 115 8.49 -15.80 3.06
N ALA A 116 9.43 -16.73 3.24
CA ALA A 116 10.83 -16.39 3.39
C ALA A 116 11.15 -15.39 2.29
N ALA A 117 11.67 -14.21 2.66
CA ALA A 117 11.87 -13.08 1.77
C ALA A 117 12.34 -13.61 0.42
N ALA A 118 11.45 -13.57 -0.58
CA ALA A 118 11.75 -14.12 -1.86
C ALA A 118 13.02 -13.41 -2.35
N PRO A 119 13.99 -14.14 -2.95
CA PRO A 119 15.18 -13.52 -3.47
C PRO A 119 14.78 -12.34 -4.33
N ALA A 120 15.42 -11.19 -4.09
CA ALA A 120 15.15 -9.94 -4.80
C ALA A 120 15.09 -10.23 -6.32
N GLY A 121 13.89 -10.22 -6.88
CA GLY A 121 13.65 -10.63 -8.27
C GLY A 121 12.40 -11.48 -8.52
N VAL A 122 11.74 -12.03 -7.49
CA VAL A 122 10.46 -12.74 -7.67
C VAL A 122 9.31 -11.83 -7.26
N ASP A 123 8.57 -11.36 -8.25
CA ASP A 123 7.40 -10.51 -8.09
C ASP A 123 6.28 -11.31 -7.39
N PRO A 124 5.77 -10.89 -6.21
CA PRO A 124 4.65 -11.56 -5.53
C PRO A 124 3.32 -11.40 -6.30
N ALA A 125 3.34 -10.80 -7.49
CA ALA A 125 2.24 -10.83 -8.45
C ALA A 125 1.95 -12.24 -9.00
N ALA A 126 2.83 -13.23 -8.81
CA ALA A 126 2.65 -14.57 -9.38
C ALA A 126 1.53 -15.42 -8.72
N GLU A 127 0.95 -15.01 -7.58
CA GLU A 127 -0.17 -15.72 -6.93
C GLU A 127 -1.56 -15.22 -7.34
N GLY A 128 -1.64 -14.07 -8.01
CA GLY A 128 -2.78 -13.75 -8.87
C GLY A 128 -2.37 -14.17 -10.27
N GLY A 129 -3.08 -15.11 -10.89
CA GLY A 129 -2.71 -15.66 -12.21
C GLY A 129 -2.21 -14.58 -13.18
N PRO A 130 -1.24 -14.93 -14.06
CA PRO A 130 -0.50 -13.96 -14.86
C PRO A 130 -1.48 -12.97 -15.48
N GLY A 131 -1.26 -11.68 -15.22
CA GLY A 131 -1.99 -10.63 -15.93
C GLY A 131 -1.85 -10.84 -17.43
N LEU A 132 -2.85 -10.37 -18.18
CA LEU A 132 -2.84 -10.56 -19.63
C LEU A 132 -1.53 -10.02 -20.22
N THR A 133 -0.88 -10.82 -21.04
CA THR A 133 0.28 -10.37 -21.80
C THR A 133 -0.13 -9.30 -22.79
N GLN A 134 0.81 -8.46 -23.24
CA GLN A 134 0.52 -7.44 -24.24
C GLN A 134 -0.12 -8.04 -25.51
N GLU A 135 0.33 -9.24 -25.91
CA GLU A 135 -0.22 -10.00 -27.03
C GLU A 135 -1.68 -10.45 -26.81
N GLU A 136 -2.05 -10.73 -25.55
CA GLU A 136 -3.43 -11.07 -25.17
C GLU A 136 -4.32 -9.83 -25.12
N VAL A 137 -3.76 -8.69 -24.69
CA VAL A 137 -4.44 -7.38 -24.72
C VAL A 137 -4.71 -6.94 -26.15
N ASP A 138 -3.72 -7.03 -27.03
CA ASP A 138 -3.86 -6.65 -28.45
C ASP A 138 -4.91 -7.53 -29.15
N ARG A 139 -4.93 -8.82 -28.84
CA ARG A 139 -5.97 -9.76 -29.30
C ARG A 139 -7.37 -9.41 -28.80
N LEU A 140 -7.49 -8.95 -27.55
CA LEU A 140 -8.76 -8.51 -26.97
C LEU A 140 -9.27 -7.19 -27.57
N LEU A 141 -8.36 -6.31 -27.97
CA LEU A 141 -8.67 -5.00 -28.54
C LEU A 141 -8.73 -5.01 -30.07
N GLY A 142 -8.52 -6.17 -30.70
CA GLY A 142 -8.66 -6.37 -32.15
C GLY A 142 -7.61 -5.64 -32.98
N LYS A 143 -6.39 -5.48 -32.44
CA LYS A 143 -5.22 -4.98 -33.18
C LYS A 143 -4.32 -6.12 -33.61
#